data_AF-A0A382G4D7-F1
#
_entry.id   AF-A0A382G4D7-F1
#
_cell.length_a   1.000
_cell.length_b   1.000
_cell.length_c   1.000
_cell.angle_alpha   90.00
_cell.angle_beta   90.00
_cell.angle_gamma   90.00
#
_symmetry.space_group_name_H-M   'P 1'
#
loop_
_entity.id
_entity.type
_entity.pdbx_description
1 polymer ?
#
loop_
_entity_poly.entity_id
_entity_poly.type
_entity_poly.pdbx_seq_one_letter_code
_entity_poly.pdbx_strand_id
1 'polypeptide(L)'
;MKHLSQAVVSSALIFVSLVCSDRLKAEEQQATTSVPPIAEGFVPIFNGKNLNDWTGHTDGYHVEDGILVCKAGGLLLFTETQYTDFVLRFDFQLTPGANSGIGIRYAPPFQPLQDIEIQILDNSAKEYKDLDGKHRHGAIYSVAAAKPGHLRRVGQWNSQTIAVQGSRITVTLNGE
;
A
#
# COMPACT_ATOMS: atom_id res chain seq x y z
N MET A 1 17.08 -17.75 -6.32
CA MET A 1 17.75 -16.42 -6.37
C MET A 1 18.42 -16.34 -7.73
N LYS A 2 18.03 -15.38 -8.58
CA LYS A 2 17.78 -15.67 -10.01
C LYS A 2 18.91 -16.43 -10.74
N HIS A 3 18.65 -17.71 -11.00
CA HIS A 3 18.91 -18.42 -12.26
C HIS A 3 17.79 -19.45 -12.47
N LEU A 4 17.26 -19.46 -13.71
CA LEU A 4 16.02 -20.10 -14.13
C LEU A 4 16.21 -21.58 -14.50
N SER A 5 15.25 -22.42 -14.10
CA SER A 5 14.89 -23.65 -14.82
C SER A 5 13.46 -24.05 -14.46
N GLN A 6 12.61 -24.10 -15.49
CA GLN A 6 11.27 -24.70 -15.59
C GLN A 6 10.08 -24.09 -14.79
N ALA A 7 9.28 -23.34 -15.57
CA ALA A 7 7.82 -23.15 -15.56
C ALA A 7 7.02 -23.41 -14.26
N VAL A 8 6.67 -22.33 -13.55
CA VAL A 8 5.32 -21.72 -13.52
C VAL A 8 5.54 -20.25 -13.19
N VAL A 9 5.28 -19.36 -14.15
CA VAL A 9 5.33 -17.91 -13.89
C VAL A 9 3.91 -17.49 -13.52
N SER A 10 3.63 -17.39 -12.21
CA SER A 10 2.57 -16.53 -11.73
C SER A 10 3.24 -15.32 -11.12
N SER A 11 3.22 -14.26 -11.89
CA SER A 11 3.82 -12.98 -11.61
C SER A 11 2.67 -12.09 -11.08
N ALA A 12 2.93 -11.31 -10.01
CA ALA A 12 1.89 -10.51 -9.36
C ALA A 12 2.13 -9.01 -9.45
N LEU A 13 1.09 -8.25 -9.80
CA LEU A 13 1.11 -6.79 -9.73
C LEU A 13 0.81 -6.36 -8.28
N ILE A 14 1.49 -5.30 -7.82
CA ILE A 14 1.14 -4.60 -6.58
C ILE A 14 0.13 -3.52 -6.94
N PHE A 15 -0.96 -3.41 -6.18
CA PHE A 15 -2.00 -2.39 -6.37
C PHE A 15 -2.18 -1.55 -5.10
N VAL A 16 -2.48 -0.25 -5.22
CA VAL A 16 -2.89 0.64 -4.12
C VAL A 16 -4.34 1.11 -4.31
N SER A 17 -5.37 0.58 -3.64
CA SER A 17 -6.73 1.20 -3.63
C SER A 17 -6.69 2.38 -2.71
N LEU A 18 -7.20 3.56 -3.06
CA LEU A 18 -7.46 4.65 -2.11
C LEU A 18 -8.82 5.28 -2.43
N VAL A 19 -9.73 5.26 -1.46
CA VAL A 19 -10.93 6.07 -1.40
C VAL A 19 -10.67 7.14 -0.33
N CYS A 20 -10.44 8.38 -0.74
CA CYS A 20 -10.21 9.52 0.15
C CYS A 20 -11.33 10.55 0.01
N SER A 21 -11.80 11.07 1.16
CA SER A 21 -12.68 12.24 1.26
C SER A 21 -11.86 13.51 1.58
N ASP A 22 -12.47 14.68 1.32
CA ASP A 22 -11.87 15.98 1.00
C ASP A 22 -10.81 16.59 1.97
N ARG A 23 -9.97 17.43 1.33
CA ARG A 23 -8.91 18.36 1.79
C ARG A 23 -8.62 18.48 3.29
N LEU A 24 -7.39 18.14 3.67
CA LEU A 24 -6.74 18.60 4.90
C LEU A 24 -6.07 19.97 4.69
N LYS A 25 -6.18 20.85 5.68
CA LYS A 25 -5.35 22.04 5.83
C LYS A 25 -3.98 21.60 6.36
N ALA A 26 -2.91 22.02 5.69
CA ALA A 26 -1.55 21.74 6.09
C ALA A 26 -1.19 22.53 7.37
N GLU A 27 -0.83 21.81 8.44
CA GLU A 27 0.00 22.36 9.51
C GLU A 27 1.47 22.08 9.15
N GLU A 28 2.27 23.15 9.19
CA GLU A 28 3.67 23.18 8.77
C GLU A 28 4.55 22.46 9.81
N GLN A 29 4.71 21.15 9.67
CA GLN A 29 5.84 20.42 10.26
C GLN A 29 6.90 20.26 9.20
N GLN A 30 8.13 20.70 9.51
CA GLN A 30 9.30 20.66 8.63
C GLN A 30 9.44 19.28 7.98
N ALA A 31 8.96 19.19 6.73
CA ALA A 31 9.17 18.05 5.87
C ALA A 31 10.62 18.12 5.39
N THR A 32 11.49 17.32 5.99
CA THR A 32 12.77 16.99 5.37
C THR A 32 12.47 16.26 4.07
N THR A 33 12.62 16.97 2.94
CA THR A 33 12.42 16.51 1.56
C THR A 33 13.49 15.50 1.09
N SER A 34 13.97 14.64 1.98
CA SER A 34 14.86 13.55 1.62
C SER A 34 14.04 12.28 1.54
N VAL A 35 13.79 11.80 0.31
CA VAL A 35 13.50 10.39 0.08
C VAL A 35 14.51 9.60 0.92
N PRO A 36 14.08 8.76 1.87
CA PRO A 36 15.01 8.04 2.73
C PRO A 36 16.00 7.25 1.85
N PRO A 37 17.29 7.18 2.22
CA PRO A 37 18.26 6.42 1.46
C PRO A 37 17.74 5.01 1.21
N ILE A 38 17.76 4.59 -0.05
CA ILE A 38 17.36 3.25 -0.44
C ILE A 38 18.28 2.28 0.30
N ALA A 39 17.74 1.52 1.25
CA ALA A 39 18.50 0.53 2.00
C ALA A 39 19.13 -0.49 1.02
N GLU A 40 20.30 -1.03 1.35
CA GLU A 40 20.99 -2.01 0.50
C GLU A 40 20.02 -3.13 0.05
N GLY A 41 19.95 -3.36 -1.25
CA GLY A 41 19.10 -4.38 -1.87
C GLY A 41 17.68 -3.94 -2.24
N PHE A 42 17.24 -2.72 -1.91
CA PHE A 42 15.94 -2.19 -2.35
C PHE A 42 16.04 -1.50 -3.72
N VAL A 43 14.95 -1.57 -4.49
CA VAL A 43 14.78 -0.83 -5.74
C VAL A 43 13.54 0.06 -5.59
N PRO A 44 13.57 1.33 -6.01
CA PRO A 44 12.40 2.20 -5.98
C PRO A 44 11.29 1.65 -6.88
N ILE A 45 10.09 1.50 -6.33
CA ILE A 45 8.88 1.17 -7.10
C ILE A 45 8.18 2.42 -7.64
N PHE A 46 8.45 3.56 -7.00
CA PHE A 46 7.95 4.87 -7.41
C PHE A 46 9.13 5.82 -7.58
N ASN A 47 9.14 6.56 -8.69
CA ASN A 47 10.26 7.41 -9.08
C ASN A 47 10.20 8.83 -8.49
N GLY A 48 9.14 9.15 -7.72
CA GLY A 48 8.96 10.47 -7.10
C GLY A 48 8.59 11.58 -8.08
N LYS A 49 8.26 11.27 -9.34
CA LYS A 49 8.06 12.28 -10.39
C LYS A 49 6.80 12.05 -11.20
N ASN A 50 6.49 10.82 -11.57
CA ASN A 50 5.36 10.47 -12.42
C ASN A 50 4.98 8.99 -12.25
N LEU A 51 3.96 8.57 -13.01
CA LEU A 51 3.43 7.21 -13.03
C LEU A 51 4.05 6.33 -14.12
N ASN A 52 5.25 6.65 -14.61
CA ASN A 52 5.96 5.72 -15.49
C ASN A 52 6.16 4.39 -14.75
N ASP A 53 6.02 3.28 -15.47
CA ASP A 53 6.04 1.91 -14.93
C ASP A 53 4.81 1.56 -14.05
N TRP A 54 3.75 2.38 -14.08
CA TRP A 54 2.45 2.10 -13.50
C TRP A 54 1.34 2.06 -14.56
N THR A 55 0.34 1.20 -14.35
CA THR A 55 -0.80 0.97 -15.25
C THR A 55 -2.12 0.91 -14.46
N GLY A 56 -3.26 0.82 -15.14
CA GLY A 56 -4.59 0.85 -14.52
C GLY A 56 -5.20 2.25 -14.50
N HIS A 57 -5.83 2.66 -13.40
CA HIS A 57 -6.54 3.94 -13.25
C HIS A 57 -5.57 5.08 -12.92
N THR A 58 -4.59 5.32 -13.78
CA THR A 58 -3.57 6.37 -13.61
C THR A 58 -4.16 7.77 -13.44
N ASP A 59 -5.29 8.07 -14.06
CA ASP A 59 -6.01 9.35 -13.91
C ASP A 59 -6.54 9.60 -12.49
N GLY A 60 -6.73 8.54 -11.70
CA GLY A 60 -7.11 8.59 -10.29
C GLY A 60 -5.97 8.99 -9.36
N TYR A 61 -4.75 9.18 -9.88
CA TYR A 61 -3.56 9.49 -9.09
C TYR A 61 -2.81 10.68 -9.69
N HIS A 62 -1.96 11.29 -8.89
CA HIS A 62 -1.01 12.30 -9.34
C HIS A 62 0.20 12.34 -8.40
N VAL A 63 1.23 13.07 -8.82
CA VAL A 63 2.43 13.28 -8.01
C VAL A 63 2.46 14.74 -7.55
N GLU A 64 2.60 14.94 -6.25
CA GLU A 64 2.74 16.25 -5.60
C GLU A 64 3.92 16.17 -4.63
N ASP A 65 4.91 17.06 -4.79
CA ASP A 65 6.10 17.11 -3.93
C ASP A 65 6.83 15.76 -3.72
N GLY A 66 6.86 14.93 -4.77
CA GLY A 66 7.49 13.61 -4.71
C GLY A 66 6.66 12.54 -4.00
N ILE A 67 5.38 12.82 -3.71
CA ILE A 67 4.42 11.93 -3.07
C ILE A 67 3.42 11.46 -4.13
N LEU A 68 3.12 10.16 -4.12
CA LEU A 68 2.02 9.61 -4.90
C LEU A 68 0.70 9.86 -4.17
N VAL A 69 -0.14 10.72 -4.73
CA VAL A 69 -1.42 11.14 -4.14
C VAL A 69 -2.58 10.52 -4.91
N CYS A 70 -3.42 9.77 -4.20
CA CYS A 70 -4.69 9.29 -4.75
C CYS A 70 -5.78 10.36 -4.64
N LYS A 71 -6.54 10.53 -5.72
CA LYS A 71 -7.70 11.41 -5.78
C LYS A 71 -8.93 10.69 -5.23
N ALA A 72 -9.94 11.46 -4.82
CA ALA A 72 -11.25 10.91 -4.50
C ALA A 72 -11.78 10.08 -5.69
N GLY A 73 -12.18 8.83 -5.44
CA GLY A 73 -12.63 7.90 -6.48
C GLY A 73 -11.52 7.20 -7.27
N GLY A 74 -10.26 7.25 -6.80
CA GLY A 74 -9.18 6.43 -7.34
C GLY A 74 -9.51 4.93 -7.29
N LEU A 75 -9.06 4.20 -8.30
CA LEU A 75 -9.31 2.76 -8.47
C LEU A 75 -7.98 2.02 -8.67
N LEU A 76 -8.02 0.87 -9.34
CA LEU A 76 -6.91 -0.06 -9.54
C LEU A 76 -5.67 0.57 -10.24
N LEU A 77 -4.57 0.88 -9.54
CA LEU A 77 -3.26 1.33 -10.02
C LEU A 77 -2.16 0.28 -9.77
N PHE A 78 -1.67 -0.33 -10.84
CA PHE A 78 -0.77 -1.45 -10.77
C PHE A 78 0.66 -1.11 -11.16
N THR A 79 1.62 -1.84 -10.61
CA THR A 79 3.00 -1.86 -11.11
C THR A 79 3.09 -2.63 -12.42
N GLU A 80 3.77 -2.12 -13.45
CA GLU A 80 4.01 -2.91 -14.67
C GLU A 80 4.86 -4.14 -14.40
N THR A 81 5.86 -3.98 -13.51
CA THR A 81 6.67 -5.10 -13.05
C THR A 81 5.90 -5.95 -12.06
N GLN A 82 6.04 -7.26 -12.23
CA GLN A 82 5.40 -8.24 -11.38
C GLN A 82 6.41 -8.91 -10.43
N TYR A 83 5.99 -9.16 -9.20
CA TYR A 83 6.82 -9.67 -8.11
C TYR A 83 6.25 -10.96 -7.54
N THR A 84 7.06 -11.77 -6.87
CA THR A 84 6.60 -13.01 -6.20
C THR A 84 6.89 -12.93 -4.71
N ASP A 85 8.12 -13.24 -4.32
CA ASP A 85 8.64 -12.99 -2.98
C ASP A 85 9.33 -11.62 -2.98
N PHE A 86 8.91 -10.75 -2.07
CA PHE A 86 9.41 -9.39 -1.98
C PHE A 86 9.26 -8.81 -0.58
N VAL A 87 10.00 -7.73 -0.33
CA VAL A 87 9.79 -6.85 0.82
C VAL A 87 9.46 -5.47 0.27
N LEU A 88 8.23 -5.02 0.48
CA LEU A 88 7.81 -3.67 0.13
C LEU A 88 7.90 -2.80 1.39
N ARG A 89 8.58 -1.66 1.27
CA ARG A 89 8.63 -0.61 2.30
C ARG A 89 8.07 0.67 1.72
N PHE A 90 7.16 1.30 2.45
CA PHE A 90 6.57 2.56 2.04
C PHE A 90 6.11 3.35 3.26
N ASP A 91 6.07 4.66 3.08
CA ASP A 91 5.45 5.57 4.04
C ASP A 91 4.10 6.02 3.49
N PHE A 92 3.12 6.21 4.37
CA PHE A 92 1.79 6.65 4.00
C PHE A 92 1.21 7.63 5.02
N GLN A 93 0.29 8.46 4.55
CA GLN A 93 -0.51 9.38 5.37
C GLN A 93 -1.97 9.23 4.96
N LEU A 94 -2.89 9.31 5.93
CA LEU A 94 -4.32 9.18 5.71
C LEU A 94 -5.01 10.54 5.83
N THR A 95 -6.10 10.71 5.06
CA THR A 95 -7.12 11.74 5.32
C THR A 95 -8.27 11.14 6.14
N PRO A 96 -9.16 11.97 6.74
CA PRO A 96 -10.29 11.47 7.51
C PRO A 96 -11.20 10.57 6.66
N GLY A 97 -11.53 9.38 7.18
CA GLY A 97 -12.36 8.40 6.45
C GLY A 97 -11.66 7.67 5.32
N ALA A 98 -10.35 7.85 5.15
CA ALA A 98 -9.61 7.18 4.08
C ALA A 98 -9.73 5.65 4.21
N ASN A 99 -10.02 5.00 3.09
CA ASN A 99 -10.12 3.54 2.97
C ASN A 99 -9.41 3.07 1.72
N SER A 100 -8.46 2.18 1.90
CA SER A 100 -7.40 1.92 0.96
C SER A 100 -6.84 0.52 1.17
N GLY A 101 -6.02 0.02 0.26
CA GLY A 101 -5.30 -1.22 0.50
C GLY A 101 -4.11 -1.40 -0.42
N ILE A 102 -3.18 -2.23 0.03
CA ILE A 102 -2.11 -2.76 -0.82
C ILE A 102 -2.51 -4.15 -1.29
N GLY A 103 -2.89 -4.25 -2.56
CA GLY A 103 -3.06 -5.51 -3.25
C GLY A 103 -1.71 -6.19 -3.48
N ILE A 104 -1.60 -7.44 -3.07
CA ILE A 104 -0.50 -8.35 -3.38
C ILE A 104 -1.07 -9.55 -4.11
N ARG A 105 -0.29 -10.15 -5.02
CA ARG A 105 -0.74 -11.30 -5.84
C ARG A 105 -1.86 -11.00 -6.81
N TYR A 106 -2.13 -9.71 -7.05
CA TYR A 106 -3.19 -9.30 -7.95
C TYR A 106 -2.74 -9.46 -9.40
N ALA A 107 -3.48 -10.24 -10.18
CA ALA A 107 -3.27 -10.37 -11.62
C ALA A 107 -4.62 -10.40 -12.34
N PRO A 108 -4.92 -9.47 -13.26
CA PRO A 108 -6.14 -9.53 -14.05
C PRO A 108 -6.21 -10.81 -14.91
N PRO A 109 -7.37 -11.49 -15.00
CA PRO A 109 -8.62 -11.20 -14.30
C PRO A 109 -8.56 -11.58 -12.81
N PHE A 110 -9.28 -10.84 -11.94
CA PHE A 110 -9.32 -11.06 -10.48
C PHE A 110 -9.47 -12.55 -10.11
N GLN A 111 -8.59 -13.02 -9.23
CA GLN A 111 -8.55 -14.39 -8.73
C GLN A 111 -8.75 -14.38 -7.20
N PRO A 112 -9.99 -14.64 -6.71
CA PRO A 112 -10.36 -14.44 -5.30
C PRO A 112 -9.51 -15.16 -4.24
N LEU A 113 -8.82 -16.25 -4.62
CA LEU A 113 -7.96 -17.02 -3.71
C LEU A 113 -6.48 -16.63 -3.79
N GLN A 114 -6.10 -15.87 -4.80
CA GLN A 114 -4.72 -15.42 -5.01
C GLN A 114 -4.57 -13.96 -4.66
N ASP A 115 -5.57 -13.15 -4.99
CA ASP A 115 -5.56 -11.70 -4.78
C ASP A 115 -5.79 -11.41 -3.29
N ILE A 116 -4.76 -10.89 -2.63
CA ILE A 116 -4.76 -10.59 -1.20
C ILE A 116 -4.61 -9.09 -1.02
N GLU A 117 -5.33 -8.51 -0.07
CA GLU A 117 -5.24 -7.10 0.28
C GLU A 117 -4.69 -6.92 1.70
N ILE A 118 -3.73 -6.01 1.85
CA ILE A 118 -3.30 -5.50 3.14
C ILE A 118 -4.02 -4.18 3.39
N GLN A 119 -4.89 -4.16 4.40
CA GLN A 119 -5.82 -3.06 4.64
C GLN A 119 -5.12 -1.78 5.08
N ILE A 120 -5.45 -0.66 4.44
CA ILE A 120 -4.99 0.70 4.77
C ILE A 120 -6.21 1.55 5.10
N LEU A 121 -6.47 1.81 6.39
CA LEU A 121 -7.76 2.36 6.81
C LEU A 121 -7.60 3.39 7.92
N ASP A 122 -8.37 4.48 7.85
CA ASP A 122 -8.63 5.32 9.00
C ASP A 122 -9.54 4.58 10.00
N ASN A 123 -8.92 3.81 10.90
CA ASN A 123 -9.60 3.08 11.95
C ASN A 123 -10.45 3.98 12.89
N SER A 124 -10.24 5.31 12.88
CA SER A 124 -10.95 6.25 13.74
C SER A 124 -12.25 6.80 13.13
N ALA A 125 -12.49 6.56 11.84
CA ALA A 125 -13.67 7.08 11.16
C ALA A 125 -14.96 6.40 11.66
N LYS A 126 -16.01 7.20 11.87
CA LYS A 126 -17.28 6.76 12.46
C LYS A 126 -17.99 5.69 11.64
N GLU A 127 -17.83 5.72 10.33
CA GLU A 127 -18.40 4.75 9.38
C GLU A 127 -17.78 3.34 9.51
N TYR A 128 -16.57 3.23 10.07
CA TYR A 128 -15.87 1.97 10.27
C TYR A 128 -15.91 1.47 11.72
N LYS A 129 -16.75 2.08 12.58
CA LYS A 129 -16.81 1.76 14.01
C LYS A 129 -17.14 0.28 14.28
N ASP A 130 -17.97 -0.33 13.44
CA ASP A 130 -18.50 -1.68 13.62
C ASP A 130 -17.69 -2.75 12.86
N LEU A 131 -16.55 -2.38 12.23
CA LEU A 131 -15.69 -3.37 11.56
C LEU A 131 -15.04 -4.32 12.55
N ASP A 132 -14.98 -5.60 12.19
CA ASP A 132 -14.20 -6.59 12.93
C ASP A 132 -12.68 -6.39 12.73
N GLY A 133 -11.87 -7.17 13.45
CA GLY A 133 -10.40 -7.06 13.36
C GLY A 133 -9.80 -7.44 11.99
N LYS A 134 -10.50 -8.21 11.16
CA LYS A 134 -10.02 -8.66 9.84
C LYS A 134 -10.28 -7.65 8.73
N HIS A 135 -11.00 -6.57 9.03
CA HIS A 135 -11.30 -5.49 8.08
C HIS A 135 -10.75 -4.14 8.53
N ARG A 136 -9.92 -4.12 9.58
CA ARG A 136 -9.22 -2.92 10.10
C ARG A 136 -7.81 -2.81 9.53
N HIS A 137 -7.22 -1.61 9.63
CA HIS A 137 -5.86 -1.36 9.14
C HIS A 137 -4.86 -2.43 9.61
N GLY A 138 -3.96 -2.81 8.70
CA GLY A 138 -2.93 -3.82 8.91
C GLY A 138 -3.42 -5.25 8.73
N ALA A 139 -4.73 -5.50 8.71
CA ALA A 139 -5.27 -6.83 8.48
C ALA A 139 -4.89 -7.34 7.07
N ILE A 140 -4.67 -8.64 6.98
CA ILE A 140 -4.79 -9.35 5.71
C ILE A 140 -6.28 -9.52 5.50
N TYR A 141 -6.86 -8.70 4.62
CA TYR A 141 -8.30 -8.47 4.53
C TYR A 141 -9.08 -9.79 4.43
N SER A 142 -10.09 -9.97 5.29
CA SER A 142 -10.90 -11.20 5.44
C SER A 142 -10.14 -12.50 5.81
N VAL A 143 -8.81 -12.47 5.94
CA VAL A 143 -7.98 -13.64 6.28
C VAL A 143 -7.55 -13.60 7.74
N ALA A 144 -6.78 -12.58 8.13
CA ALA A 144 -6.14 -12.47 9.44
C ALA A 144 -6.16 -11.04 9.97
N ALA A 145 -6.54 -10.88 11.24
CA ALA A 145 -6.52 -9.59 11.91
C ALA A 145 -5.09 -9.19 12.29
N ALA A 146 -4.78 -7.90 12.19
CA ALA A 146 -3.56 -7.36 12.78
C ALA A 146 -3.69 -7.18 14.30
N LYS A 147 -2.55 -7.16 14.99
CA LYS A 147 -2.48 -6.65 16.36
C LYS A 147 -2.89 -5.18 16.32
N PRO A 148 -3.90 -4.76 17.10
CA PRO A 148 -4.31 -3.36 17.12
C PRO A 148 -3.24 -2.49 17.77
N GLY A 149 -3.21 -1.22 17.38
CA GLY A 149 -2.26 -0.23 17.89
C GLY A 149 -1.27 0.23 16.82
N HIS A 150 -0.37 1.13 17.22
CA HIS A 150 0.73 1.65 16.40
C HIS A 150 0.37 2.51 15.17
N LEU A 151 -0.86 2.42 14.63
CA LEU A 151 -1.34 3.37 13.63
C LEU A 151 -1.40 4.78 14.23
N ARG A 152 -0.64 5.70 13.62
CA ARG A 152 -0.63 7.11 14.00
C ARG A 152 -1.93 7.80 13.60
N ARG A 153 -2.16 8.98 14.17
CA ARG A 153 -3.37 9.77 13.88
C ARG A 153 -3.40 10.17 12.40
N VAL A 154 -4.60 10.37 11.86
CA VAL A 154 -4.83 10.97 10.54
C VAL A 154 -3.99 12.24 10.39
N GLY A 155 -3.39 12.45 9.21
CA GLY A 155 -2.43 13.53 8.94
C GLY A 155 -1.00 13.27 9.41
N GLN A 156 -0.71 12.16 10.11
CA GLN A 156 0.66 11.77 10.46
C GLN A 156 1.19 10.68 9.54
N TRP A 157 2.47 10.77 9.20
CA TRP A 157 3.17 9.75 8.42
C TRP A 157 3.37 8.47 9.23
N ASN A 158 3.05 7.34 8.61
CA ASN A 158 3.30 5.98 9.09
C ASN A 158 4.28 5.29 8.15
N SER A 159 5.13 4.41 8.68
CA SER A 159 6.01 3.54 7.90
C SER A 159 5.53 2.11 7.97
N GLN A 160 5.32 1.46 6.82
CA GLN A 160 4.86 0.08 6.74
C GLN A 160 5.81 -0.78 5.90
N THR A 161 6.05 -1.99 6.38
CA THR A 161 6.73 -3.05 5.63
C THR A 161 5.78 -4.21 5.39
N ILE A 162 5.70 -4.69 4.15
CA ILE A 162 5.01 -5.93 3.78
C ILE A 162 6.06 -6.89 3.24
N ALA A 163 6.31 -7.98 3.94
CA ALA A 163 7.18 -9.06 3.50
C ALA A 163 6.33 -10.25 3.04
N VAL A 164 6.57 -10.70 1.79
CA VAL A 164 5.91 -11.85 1.19
C VAL A 164 6.97 -12.91 0.87
N GLN A 165 6.81 -14.10 1.44
CA GLN A 165 7.70 -15.24 1.20
C GLN A 165 6.88 -16.54 1.11
N GLY A 166 6.77 -17.12 -0.08
CA GLY A 166 5.91 -18.28 -0.30
C GLY A 166 4.47 -17.96 0.10
N SER A 167 3.84 -18.69 1.02
CA SER A 167 2.51 -18.35 1.56
C SER A 167 2.54 -17.43 2.79
N ARG A 168 3.73 -17.16 3.35
CA ARG A 168 3.88 -16.31 4.53
C ARG A 168 3.82 -14.84 4.13
N ILE A 169 2.95 -14.10 4.81
CA ILE A 169 2.84 -12.65 4.72
C ILE A 169 3.10 -12.09 6.12
N THR A 170 3.94 -11.06 6.20
CA THR A 170 4.21 -10.33 7.43
C THR A 170 4.03 -8.84 7.16
N VAL A 171 3.17 -8.21 7.96
CA VAL A 171 2.92 -6.78 7.92
C VAL A 171 3.52 -6.19 9.20
N THR A 172 4.38 -5.20 9.04
CA THR A 172 5.00 -4.47 10.14
C THR A 172 4.65 -3.00 10.01
N LEU A 173 4.10 -2.40 11.07
CA LEU A 173 3.68 -1.00 11.10
C LEU A 173 4.47 -0.27 12.17
N ASN A 174 5.18 0.80 11.78
CA ASN A 174 5.96 1.64 12.68
C ASN A 174 6.93 0.84 13.59
N GLY A 175 7.46 -0.28 13.08
CA GLY A 175 8.43 -1.14 13.76
C GLY A 175 7.85 -2.36 14.50
N GLU A 176 6.53 -2.57 14.46
CA GLU A 176 5.82 -3.65 15.19
C GLU A 176 5.08 -4.62 14.27
#